data_AF-A0A7X6CD19-F1
#
_entry.id   AF-A0A7X6CD19-F1
#
_cell.length_a   1.000
_cell.length_b   1.000
_cell.length_c   1.000
_cell.angle_alpha   90.00
_cell.angle_beta   90.00
_cell.angle_gamma   90.00
#
_symmetry.space_group_name_H-M   'P 1'
#
loop_
_entity.id
_entity.type
_entity.pdbx_description
1 polymer ?
#
loop_
_entity_poly.entity_id
_entity_poly.type
_entity_poly.pdbx_seq_one_letter_code
_entity_poly.pdbx_strand_id
1 'polypeptide(L)'
;MFKFFQFLLSLILAILLVSKPAFAQVPTGVLLHQKSNSSPVEPLSSQQRDALADPFFNLVLKERADATSLSELEDLIQPDKTKRETFVVDEKIADPTIGQSRRSVLTYSGTNKTEMLNSNVMLSVSFNSNEFPDRQAVEAWGWDKKQGRYNYYKLDGQGTGTLSWKFRGSSDNADKLTLAERNGTCMECHINGAPIMKELLRPWNNWASLDFPVTYLQTSSLSKWLVAEDSKINGRLGDAYDLERLIVAPIREFNRAKIGKMLQVDNNKQPITDSDGLQKVIDAQRLLKPLFATTEFNIISADRVLSGLHPFPAITTGSPAQNVKIPNSFFLNANLISGGTPLNYKGLEIRDSQTFDDDDLADLTPDEYKDLVIQSQVKLGERQPGDAVFAWLVPEPSHIDNDLVDQLMKQGVVTPQFVSAVMAIDLENPILSEKRQKLLDLIPNEFRFKPLNGADPLTTKNHPDELTQTVISKLESLSPSSSSPEGEFLAILKSSDPRKLLEDRVKEYRSRLDTNLDKSNPDSRKAELKRLYDLAIARRESILNNPTLSKLNETKNLLFPVP
;
A
#
# COMPACT_ATOMS: atom_id res chain seq x y z
N MET A 1 -58.45 -11.07 38.62
CA MET A 1 -57.89 -9.93 37.86
C MET A 1 -56.38 -10.04 37.62
N PHE A 2 -55.57 -10.42 38.61
CA PHE A 2 -54.10 -10.51 38.45
C PHE A 2 -53.60 -11.58 37.45
N LYS A 3 -54.28 -12.74 37.33
CA LYS A 3 -53.89 -13.80 36.39
C LYS A 3 -54.21 -13.49 34.91
N PHE A 4 -55.11 -12.54 34.63
CA PHE A 4 -55.45 -12.15 33.26
C PHE A 4 -54.42 -11.16 32.68
N PHE A 5 -53.82 -10.32 33.54
CA PHE A 5 -52.78 -9.37 33.15
C PHE A 5 -51.44 -10.04 32.83
N GLN A 6 -51.09 -11.11 33.54
CA GLN A 6 -49.86 -11.89 33.28
C GLN A 6 -49.92 -12.67 31.95
N PHE A 7 -51.12 -13.07 31.51
CA PHE A 7 -51.27 -13.77 30.23
C PHE A 7 -51.21 -12.80 29.04
N LEU A 8 -51.77 -11.59 29.18
CA LEU A 8 -51.71 -10.55 28.14
C LEU A 8 -50.29 -10.01 27.94
N LEU A 9 -49.52 -9.85 29.03
CA LEU A 9 -48.14 -9.35 28.97
C LEU A 9 -47.18 -10.37 28.32
N SER A 10 -47.38 -11.67 28.59
CA SER A 10 -46.61 -12.74 27.95
C SER A 10 -46.96 -12.92 26.46
N LEU A 11 -48.20 -12.64 26.06
CA LEU A 11 -48.61 -12.70 24.65
C LEU A 11 -48.07 -11.51 23.85
N ILE A 12 -48.00 -10.31 24.45
CA ILE A 12 -47.40 -9.12 23.82
C ILE A 12 -45.87 -9.26 23.73
N LEU A 13 -45.22 -9.87 24.73
CA LEU A 13 -43.77 -10.12 24.70
C LEU A 13 -43.38 -11.25 23.72
N ALA A 14 -44.26 -12.24 23.51
CA ALA A 14 -44.04 -13.28 22.50
C ALA A 14 -44.23 -12.77 21.06
N ILE A 15 -45.08 -11.76 20.84
CA ILE A 15 -45.27 -11.14 19.51
C ILE A 15 -44.13 -10.17 19.17
N LEU A 16 -43.39 -9.66 20.17
CA LEU A 16 -42.23 -8.76 19.97
C LEU A 16 -40.88 -9.48 19.79
N LEU A 17 -40.82 -10.82 19.86
CA LEU A 17 -39.57 -11.59 19.81
C LEU A 17 -39.39 -12.49 18.57
N VAL A 18 -40.26 -12.41 17.57
CA VAL A 18 -40.04 -13.07 16.26
C VAL A 18 -40.45 -12.15 15.10
N SER A 19 -39.83 -10.97 15.03
CA SER A 19 -39.62 -10.33 13.73
C SER A 19 -38.14 -10.46 13.41
N LYS A 20 -37.77 -11.60 12.80
CA LYS A 20 -36.60 -11.57 11.91
C LYS A 20 -36.87 -10.40 10.96
N PRO A 21 -35.92 -9.46 10.74
CA PRO A 21 -36.13 -8.45 9.71
C PRO A 21 -36.51 -9.21 8.44
N ALA A 22 -37.71 -8.94 7.92
CA ALA A 22 -38.09 -9.45 6.63
C ALA A 22 -37.03 -8.92 5.68
N PHE A 23 -36.15 -9.79 5.19
CA PHE A 23 -35.27 -9.44 4.08
C PHE A 23 -36.22 -9.05 2.95
N ALA A 24 -36.35 -7.75 2.68
CA ALA A 24 -37.01 -7.29 1.48
C ALA A 24 -36.34 -8.06 0.33
N GLN A 25 -37.13 -8.79 -0.47
CA GLN A 25 -36.61 -9.44 -1.66
C GLN A 25 -36.10 -8.34 -2.58
N VAL A 26 -34.79 -8.10 -2.53
CA VAL A 26 -34.11 -7.17 -3.42
C VAL A 26 -34.25 -7.74 -4.84
N PRO A 27 -34.70 -6.95 -5.83
CA PRO A 27 -34.85 -7.44 -7.19
C PRO A 27 -33.52 -7.99 -7.71
N THR A 28 -33.56 -9.17 -8.32
CA THR A 28 -32.39 -9.79 -8.96
C THR A 28 -31.91 -8.90 -10.12
N GLY A 29 -30.59 -8.78 -10.28
CA GLY A 29 -29.99 -7.99 -11.37
C GLY A 29 -29.96 -6.47 -11.16
N VAL A 30 -30.22 -5.99 -9.95
CA VAL A 30 -30.03 -4.57 -9.58
C VAL A 30 -28.67 -4.39 -8.91
N LEU A 31 -27.90 -3.40 -9.36
CA LEU A 31 -26.68 -2.98 -8.67
C LEU A 31 -27.06 -2.33 -7.33
N LEU A 32 -26.49 -2.83 -6.25
CA LEU A 32 -26.77 -2.37 -4.90
C LEU A 32 -25.67 -1.43 -4.41
N HIS A 33 -25.95 -0.76 -3.31
CA HIS A 33 -25.02 0.03 -2.53
C HIS A 33 -24.96 -0.55 -1.12
N GLN A 34 -23.75 -0.76 -0.62
CA GLN A 34 -23.53 -1.10 0.77
C GLN A 34 -22.16 -0.55 1.20
N LYS A 35 -22.15 0.53 1.99
CA LYS A 35 -20.90 1.19 2.42
C LYS A 35 -19.98 0.23 3.19
N SER A 36 -20.53 -0.50 4.15
CA SER A 36 -19.81 -1.50 4.96
C SER A 36 -20.63 -2.75 5.21
N ASN A 37 -19.97 -3.81 5.66
CA ASN A 37 -20.60 -5.07 6.08
C ASN A 37 -21.73 -4.92 7.12
N SER A 38 -21.72 -3.85 7.92
CA SER A 38 -22.76 -3.52 8.89
C SER A 38 -23.80 -2.52 8.39
N SER A 39 -23.58 -1.91 7.22
CA SER A 39 -24.51 -0.95 6.62
C SER A 39 -25.73 -1.67 6.00
N PRO A 40 -26.89 -1.02 5.95
CA PRO A 40 -28.03 -1.53 5.20
C PRO A 40 -27.67 -1.70 3.71
N VAL A 41 -28.29 -2.68 3.08
CA VAL A 41 -28.17 -2.90 1.64
C VAL A 41 -29.34 -2.16 0.96
N GLU A 42 -29.00 -1.31 0.01
CA GLU A 42 -29.98 -0.46 -0.68
C GLU A 42 -29.75 -0.52 -2.19
N PRO A 43 -30.78 -0.33 -3.04
CA PRO A 43 -30.56 -0.13 -4.46
C PRO A 43 -29.68 1.09 -4.72
N LEU A 44 -28.73 1.00 -5.67
CA LEU A 44 -27.92 2.15 -6.06
C LEU A 44 -28.83 3.20 -6.73
N SER A 45 -28.79 4.45 -6.25
CA SER A 45 -29.63 5.52 -6.81
C SER A 45 -29.23 5.87 -8.25
N SER A 46 -30.16 6.41 -9.04
CA SER A 46 -29.88 6.85 -10.42
C SER A 46 -28.72 7.84 -10.48
N GLN A 47 -28.67 8.81 -9.55
CA GLN A 47 -27.58 9.80 -9.49
C GLN A 47 -26.22 9.14 -9.22
N GLN A 48 -26.15 8.18 -8.30
CA GLN A 48 -24.91 7.45 -8.03
C GLN A 48 -24.51 6.61 -9.24
N ARG A 49 -25.47 5.95 -9.89
CA ARG A 49 -25.24 5.14 -11.08
C ARG A 49 -24.71 5.97 -12.26
N ASP A 50 -25.27 7.15 -12.49
CA ASP A 50 -24.84 8.08 -13.55
C ASP A 50 -23.46 8.70 -13.28
N ALA A 51 -23.00 8.65 -12.03
CA ALA A 51 -21.68 9.11 -11.62
C ALA A 51 -20.57 8.06 -11.73
N LEU A 52 -20.89 6.81 -12.10
CA LEU A 52 -19.92 5.74 -12.34
C LEU A 52 -19.58 5.66 -13.83
N ALA A 53 -18.29 5.66 -14.16
CA ALA A 53 -17.82 5.57 -15.54
C ALA A 53 -16.53 4.75 -15.70
N ASP A 54 -16.20 3.88 -14.74
CA ASP A 54 -15.07 2.96 -14.85
C ASP A 54 -15.38 1.73 -15.74
N PRO A 55 -14.34 1.02 -16.23
CA PRO A 55 -14.53 -0.11 -17.13
C PRO A 55 -15.36 -1.25 -16.53
N PHE A 56 -15.24 -1.54 -15.24
CA PHE A 56 -16.00 -2.63 -14.62
C PHE A 56 -17.49 -2.32 -14.61
N PHE A 57 -17.85 -1.08 -14.24
CA PHE A 57 -19.22 -0.62 -14.35
C PHE A 57 -19.73 -0.65 -15.80
N ASN A 58 -19.00 -0.06 -16.75
CA ASN A 58 -19.45 0.09 -18.13
C ASN A 58 -19.59 -1.24 -18.88
N LEU A 59 -18.68 -2.19 -18.64
CA LEU A 59 -18.67 -3.48 -19.35
C LEU A 59 -19.57 -4.52 -18.68
N VAL A 60 -19.74 -4.46 -17.36
CA VAL A 60 -20.45 -5.47 -16.57
C VAL A 60 -21.69 -4.89 -15.90
N LEU A 61 -21.50 -4.07 -14.86
CA LEU A 61 -22.57 -3.78 -13.91
C LEU A 61 -23.68 -2.86 -14.45
N LYS A 62 -23.40 -2.11 -15.51
CA LYS A 62 -24.38 -1.22 -16.13
C LYS A 62 -25.55 -1.98 -16.75
N GLU A 63 -25.31 -3.14 -17.35
CA GLU A 63 -26.33 -3.94 -18.04
C GLU A 63 -26.55 -5.31 -17.40
N ARG A 64 -25.51 -5.88 -16.78
CA ARG A 64 -25.47 -7.26 -16.28
C ARG A 64 -25.06 -7.32 -14.82
N ALA A 65 -25.71 -6.53 -13.95
CA ALA A 65 -25.51 -6.64 -12.50
C ALA A 65 -26.00 -7.98 -11.91
N ASP A 66 -26.66 -8.83 -12.71
CA ASP A 66 -27.01 -10.22 -12.42
C ASP A 66 -25.85 -11.22 -12.64
N ALA A 67 -24.79 -10.81 -13.36
CA ALA A 67 -23.64 -11.66 -13.64
C ALA A 67 -22.89 -11.98 -12.35
N THR A 68 -22.91 -13.25 -11.95
CA THR A 68 -22.37 -13.73 -10.66
C THR A 68 -21.43 -14.92 -10.80
N SER A 69 -21.24 -15.42 -12.02
CA SER A 69 -20.23 -16.42 -12.39
C SER A 69 -18.93 -15.71 -12.75
N LEU A 70 -17.79 -16.18 -12.23
CA LEU A 70 -16.49 -15.63 -12.56
C LEU A 70 -16.18 -15.72 -14.05
N SER A 71 -16.49 -16.85 -14.69
CA SER A 71 -16.25 -17.03 -16.12
C SER A 71 -17.08 -16.04 -16.96
N GLU A 72 -18.35 -15.81 -16.58
CA GLU A 72 -19.18 -14.78 -17.21
C GLU A 72 -18.61 -13.37 -17.00
N LEU A 73 -18.14 -13.04 -15.79
CA LEU A 73 -17.51 -11.75 -15.50
C LEU A 73 -16.26 -11.53 -16.36
N GLU A 74 -15.38 -12.52 -16.45
CA GLU A 74 -14.19 -12.44 -17.30
C GLU A 74 -14.53 -12.27 -18.78
N ASP A 75 -15.56 -12.96 -19.28
CA ASP A 75 -16.01 -12.87 -20.66
C ASP A 75 -16.64 -11.50 -20.98
N LEU A 76 -17.37 -10.90 -20.02
CA LEU A 76 -17.91 -9.55 -20.14
C LEU A 76 -16.82 -8.48 -20.09
N ILE A 77 -15.79 -8.64 -19.24
CA ILE A 77 -14.67 -7.70 -19.14
C ILE A 77 -13.78 -7.79 -20.36
N GLN A 78 -13.31 -8.99 -20.72
CA GLN A 78 -12.37 -9.19 -21.82
C GLN A 78 -12.61 -10.54 -22.51
N PRO A 79 -13.37 -10.61 -23.61
CA PRO A 79 -13.69 -11.88 -24.28
C PRO A 79 -12.47 -12.62 -24.84
N ASP A 80 -11.36 -11.94 -25.15
CA ASP A 80 -10.12 -12.59 -25.58
C ASP A 80 -9.36 -13.17 -24.36
N LYS A 81 -9.39 -14.50 -24.22
CA LYS A 81 -8.73 -15.22 -23.12
C LYS A 81 -7.21 -15.01 -23.07
N THR A 82 -6.57 -14.68 -24.19
CA THR A 82 -5.13 -14.41 -24.25
C THR A 82 -4.74 -13.05 -23.65
N LYS A 83 -5.74 -12.21 -23.35
CA LYS A 83 -5.57 -10.89 -22.74
C LYS A 83 -5.92 -10.86 -21.26
N ARG A 84 -5.97 -12.05 -20.62
CA ARG A 84 -6.31 -12.21 -19.21
C ARG A 84 -5.15 -12.88 -18.47
N GLU A 85 -4.74 -12.28 -17.37
CA GLU A 85 -3.63 -12.79 -16.56
C GLU A 85 -4.10 -13.02 -15.12
N THR A 86 -3.48 -14.00 -14.46
CA THR A 86 -3.78 -14.39 -13.07
C THR A 86 -2.50 -14.29 -12.24
N PHE A 87 -2.52 -13.52 -11.17
CA PHE A 87 -1.41 -13.39 -10.24
C PHE A 87 -1.82 -13.95 -8.88
N VAL A 88 -0.97 -14.76 -8.26
CA VAL A 88 -1.28 -15.45 -7.00
C VAL A 88 -0.52 -14.81 -5.85
N VAL A 89 -1.23 -14.58 -4.74
CA VAL A 89 -0.69 -13.99 -3.51
C VAL A 89 -1.25 -14.69 -2.28
N ASP A 90 -0.40 -14.98 -1.30
CA ASP A 90 -0.78 -15.47 0.02
C ASP A 90 0.42 -15.41 0.97
N GLU A 91 0.26 -15.07 2.25
CA GLU A 91 1.37 -15.17 3.21
C GLU A 91 1.78 -16.62 3.53
N LYS A 92 0.97 -17.61 3.12
CA LYS A 92 1.33 -19.04 3.12
C LYS A 92 1.74 -19.54 1.75
N ILE A 93 2.10 -18.66 0.82
CA ILE A 93 2.42 -19.07 -0.55
C ILE A 93 3.53 -20.14 -0.62
N ALA A 94 4.43 -20.17 0.37
CA ALA A 94 5.48 -21.17 0.48
C ALA A 94 5.08 -22.52 1.10
N ASP A 95 3.86 -22.67 1.60
CA ASP A 95 3.34 -23.93 2.12
C ASP A 95 2.63 -24.71 0.99
N PRO A 96 3.20 -25.80 0.43
CA PRO A 96 2.58 -26.53 -0.67
C PRO A 96 1.44 -27.48 -0.23
N THR A 97 1.08 -27.53 1.06
CA THR A 97 0.12 -28.50 1.61
C THR A 97 -1.24 -28.39 0.95
N ILE A 98 -1.80 -29.53 0.52
CA ILE A 98 -3.14 -29.66 -0.08
C ILE A 98 -4.22 -29.27 0.95
N GLY A 99 -5.34 -28.72 0.49
CA GLY A 99 -6.46 -28.29 1.33
C GLY A 99 -6.39 -26.82 1.76
N GLN A 100 -5.38 -26.08 1.30
CA GLN A 100 -5.28 -24.65 1.52
C GLN A 100 -6.04 -23.85 0.47
N SER A 101 -6.35 -22.60 0.82
CA SER A 101 -6.83 -21.56 -0.09
C SER A 101 -5.69 -20.60 -0.43
N ARG A 102 -5.82 -19.93 -1.56
CA ARG A 102 -4.98 -18.81 -2.01
C ARG A 102 -5.86 -17.66 -2.47
N ARG A 103 -5.29 -16.46 -2.50
CA ARG A 103 -5.86 -15.31 -3.20
C ARG A 103 -5.22 -15.17 -4.58
N SER A 104 -5.99 -14.63 -5.50
CA SER A 104 -5.49 -14.23 -6.80
C SER A 104 -6.06 -12.89 -7.25
N VAL A 105 -5.27 -12.17 -8.03
CA VAL A 105 -5.66 -10.96 -8.73
C VAL A 105 -5.73 -11.27 -10.22
N LEU A 106 -6.87 -11.00 -10.83
CA LEU A 106 -7.10 -11.16 -12.26
C LEU A 106 -7.01 -9.80 -12.94
N THR A 107 -6.22 -9.72 -14.01
CA THR A 107 -6.03 -8.48 -14.77
C THR A 107 -6.37 -8.68 -16.24
N TYR A 108 -6.64 -7.57 -16.92
CA TYR A 108 -7.15 -7.55 -18.29
C TYR A 108 -6.45 -6.49 -19.11
N SER A 109 -6.12 -6.83 -20.36
CA SER A 109 -5.52 -5.92 -21.32
C SER A 109 -6.31 -5.85 -22.62
N GLY A 110 -5.99 -4.91 -23.52
CA GLY A 110 -6.58 -4.81 -24.85
C GLY A 110 -7.77 -3.86 -24.94
N THR A 111 -8.72 -4.14 -25.83
CA THR A 111 -9.91 -3.30 -26.03
C THR A 111 -11.15 -4.17 -26.00
N ASN A 112 -12.19 -3.70 -25.31
CA ASN A 112 -13.52 -4.29 -25.34
C ASN A 112 -14.56 -3.18 -25.43
N LYS A 113 -15.43 -3.24 -26.46
CA LYS A 113 -16.32 -2.13 -26.84
C LYS A 113 -15.53 -0.81 -26.97
N THR A 114 -15.87 0.19 -26.17
CA THR A 114 -15.20 1.50 -26.13
C THR A 114 -14.13 1.61 -25.04
N GLU A 115 -13.98 0.58 -24.21
CA GLU A 115 -13.03 0.59 -23.10
C GLU A 115 -11.67 0.05 -23.55
N MET A 116 -10.62 0.81 -23.27
CA MET A 116 -9.24 0.34 -23.36
C MET A 116 -8.85 -0.21 -21.99
N LEU A 117 -8.50 -1.49 -21.93
CA LEU A 117 -8.08 -2.17 -20.71
C LEU A 117 -6.55 -2.16 -20.63
N ASN A 118 -6.03 -1.58 -19.55
CA ASN A 118 -4.60 -1.40 -19.31
C ASN A 118 -4.29 -1.18 -17.82
N SER A 119 -4.66 -2.17 -17.00
CA SER A 119 -4.54 -2.11 -15.52
C SER A 119 -5.50 -1.13 -14.84
N ASN A 120 -6.59 -0.81 -15.50
CA ASN A 120 -7.65 0.08 -15.04
C ASN A 120 -8.90 -0.68 -14.55
N VAL A 121 -8.84 -2.01 -14.48
CA VAL A 121 -9.83 -2.89 -13.85
C VAL A 121 -9.14 -4.16 -13.37
N MET A 122 -9.46 -4.62 -12.16
CA MET A 122 -8.98 -5.89 -11.62
C MET A 122 -10.06 -6.58 -10.79
N LEU A 123 -10.00 -7.91 -10.76
CA LEU A 123 -10.77 -8.74 -9.85
C LEU A 123 -9.84 -9.38 -8.82
N SER A 124 -10.32 -9.52 -7.60
CA SER A 124 -9.68 -10.25 -6.52
C SER A 124 -10.59 -11.39 -6.09
N VAL A 125 -10.07 -12.62 -6.15
CA VAL A 125 -10.82 -13.85 -5.93
C VAL A 125 -9.97 -14.85 -5.14
N SER A 126 -10.62 -15.91 -4.63
CA SER A 126 -9.94 -17.01 -3.96
C SER A 126 -10.05 -18.30 -4.77
N PHE A 127 -9.11 -19.21 -4.54
CA PHE A 127 -9.16 -20.57 -5.08
C PHE A 127 -8.52 -21.52 -4.06
N ASN A 128 -8.75 -22.83 -4.21
CA ASN A 128 -8.17 -23.84 -3.32
C ASN A 128 -7.38 -24.88 -4.10
N SER A 129 -6.76 -25.84 -3.41
CA SER A 129 -5.94 -26.88 -4.05
C SER A 129 -6.66 -27.76 -5.08
N ASN A 130 -8.00 -27.77 -5.09
CA ASN A 130 -8.78 -28.65 -5.95
C ASN A 130 -9.34 -27.90 -7.16
N GLU A 131 -9.84 -26.68 -6.95
CA GLU A 131 -10.61 -25.96 -7.97
C GLU A 131 -10.43 -24.44 -7.87
N PHE A 132 -10.77 -23.78 -8.99
CA PHE A 132 -10.92 -22.34 -9.09
C PHE A 132 -12.43 -22.01 -9.15
N PRO A 133 -13.09 -21.69 -8.01
CA PRO A 133 -14.55 -21.66 -7.96
C PRO A 133 -15.14 -20.62 -8.90
N ASP A 134 -16.13 -21.03 -9.69
CA ASP A 134 -16.82 -20.12 -10.60
C ASP A 134 -17.86 -19.24 -9.86
N ARG A 135 -18.43 -19.74 -8.76
CA ARG A 135 -19.40 -19.02 -7.92
C ARG A 135 -18.79 -18.75 -6.56
N GLN A 136 -18.33 -17.51 -6.36
CA GLN A 136 -17.63 -17.11 -5.13
C GLN A 136 -17.81 -15.62 -4.86
N ALA A 137 -17.30 -15.17 -3.71
CA ALA A 137 -17.16 -13.74 -3.46
C ALA A 137 -16.07 -13.16 -4.38
N VAL A 138 -16.31 -11.98 -4.93
CA VAL A 138 -15.38 -11.27 -5.80
C VAL A 138 -15.27 -9.84 -5.30
N GLU A 139 -14.05 -9.35 -5.15
CA GLU A 139 -13.81 -7.91 -4.99
C GLU A 139 -13.29 -7.36 -6.31
N ALA A 140 -13.78 -6.18 -6.70
CA ALA A 140 -13.40 -5.57 -7.96
C ALA A 140 -13.14 -4.09 -7.76
N TRP A 141 -12.24 -3.54 -8.56
CA TRP A 141 -12.09 -2.10 -8.69
C TRP A 141 -11.90 -1.71 -10.15
N GLY A 142 -12.28 -0.48 -10.47
CA GLY A 142 -12.11 0.12 -11.79
C GLY A 142 -11.73 1.60 -11.71
N TRP A 143 -10.86 2.05 -12.62
CA TRP A 143 -10.48 3.47 -12.73
C TRP A 143 -11.51 4.27 -13.52
N ASP A 144 -12.12 5.24 -12.85
CA ASP A 144 -13.02 6.21 -13.46
C ASP A 144 -12.21 7.41 -13.94
N LYS A 145 -11.80 7.39 -15.20
CA LYS A 145 -11.01 8.47 -15.81
C LYS A 145 -11.75 9.81 -15.80
N LYS A 146 -13.09 9.81 -15.87
CA LYS A 146 -13.91 11.03 -15.88
C LYS A 146 -13.88 11.73 -14.53
N GLN A 147 -13.87 10.96 -13.44
CA GLN A 147 -13.83 11.49 -12.07
C GLN A 147 -12.44 11.49 -11.44
N GLY A 148 -11.44 10.85 -12.08
CA GLY A 148 -10.08 10.71 -11.56
C GLY A 148 -10.06 9.99 -10.22
N ARG A 149 -10.73 8.83 -10.13
CA ARG A 149 -10.86 8.03 -8.91
C ARG A 149 -11.03 6.55 -9.22
N TYR A 150 -10.75 5.68 -8.25
CA TYR A 150 -11.18 4.27 -8.33
C TYR A 150 -12.57 4.11 -7.73
N ASN A 151 -13.38 3.26 -8.34
CA ASN A 151 -14.63 2.76 -7.79
C ASN A 151 -14.43 1.30 -7.35
N TYR A 152 -14.98 0.94 -6.18
CA TYR A 152 -14.80 -0.37 -5.57
C TYR A 152 -16.15 -1.09 -5.46
N TYR A 153 -16.13 -2.38 -5.79
CA TYR A 153 -17.31 -3.23 -5.84
C TYR A 153 -17.03 -4.56 -5.15
N LYS A 154 -18.09 -5.17 -4.63
CA LYS A 154 -18.03 -6.50 -4.04
C LYS A 154 -19.25 -7.32 -4.43
N LEU A 155 -18.99 -8.54 -4.88
CA LEU A 155 -19.97 -9.60 -5.06
C LEU A 155 -19.92 -10.49 -3.83
N ASP A 156 -20.98 -10.50 -3.02
CA ASP A 156 -21.12 -11.41 -1.88
C ASP A 156 -22.58 -11.61 -1.49
N GLY A 157 -22.83 -12.51 -0.54
CA GLY A 157 -24.15 -12.77 0.04
C GLY A 157 -24.53 -11.88 1.23
N GLN A 158 -23.66 -10.94 1.64
CA GLN A 158 -23.86 -10.19 2.86
C GLN A 158 -25.06 -9.24 2.74
N GLY A 159 -25.98 -9.31 3.70
CA GLY A 159 -27.21 -8.50 3.74
C GLY A 159 -28.31 -8.93 2.75
N THR A 160 -28.02 -9.79 1.78
CA THR A 160 -28.97 -10.25 0.76
C THR A 160 -29.27 -11.76 0.82
N GLY A 161 -28.40 -12.56 1.43
CA GLY A 161 -28.52 -14.03 1.48
C GLY A 161 -28.11 -14.76 0.19
N THR A 162 -27.98 -14.03 -0.93
CA THR A 162 -27.51 -14.51 -2.23
C THR A 162 -26.45 -13.58 -2.81
N LEU A 163 -25.57 -14.10 -3.68
CA LEU A 163 -24.55 -13.31 -4.35
C LEU A 163 -25.20 -12.14 -5.11
N SER A 164 -24.80 -10.92 -4.76
CA SER A 164 -25.25 -9.67 -5.39
C SER A 164 -24.13 -8.64 -5.42
N TRP A 165 -24.05 -7.88 -6.51
CA TRP A 165 -23.09 -6.81 -6.67
C TRP A 165 -23.46 -5.59 -5.83
N LYS A 166 -22.48 -5.09 -5.09
CA LYS A 166 -22.59 -3.91 -4.25
C LYS A 166 -21.47 -2.94 -4.60
N PHE A 167 -21.82 -1.69 -4.90
CA PHE A 167 -20.88 -0.59 -4.84
C PHE A 167 -20.49 -0.34 -3.38
N ARG A 168 -19.17 -0.34 -3.11
CA ARG A 168 -18.58 -0.24 -1.77
C ARG A 168 -17.95 1.12 -1.47
N GLY A 169 -17.96 2.02 -2.46
CA GLY A 169 -17.39 3.35 -2.35
C GLY A 169 -16.34 3.62 -3.42
N SER A 170 -15.69 4.78 -3.30
CA SER A 170 -14.65 5.21 -4.23
C SER A 170 -13.41 5.66 -3.47
N SER A 171 -12.32 5.86 -4.20
CA SER A 171 -11.08 6.42 -3.64
C SER A 171 -11.22 7.86 -3.15
N ASP A 172 -12.31 8.56 -3.47
CA ASP A 172 -12.56 9.90 -2.95
C ASP A 172 -12.68 9.86 -1.42
N ASN A 173 -11.83 10.62 -0.74
CA ASN A 173 -11.82 10.72 0.73
C ASN A 173 -11.52 9.41 1.47
N ALA A 174 -10.96 8.40 0.79
CA ALA A 174 -10.50 7.17 1.42
C ALA A 174 -9.53 7.45 2.56
N ASP A 175 -8.58 8.38 2.37
CA ASP A 175 -7.59 8.83 3.36
C ASP A 175 -8.18 9.56 4.58
N LYS A 176 -9.43 10.03 4.50
CA LYS A 176 -10.15 10.71 5.60
C LYS A 176 -10.98 9.75 6.46
N LEU A 177 -11.16 8.50 6.04
CA LEU A 177 -11.98 7.54 6.76
C LEU A 177 -11.35 7.16 8.11
N THR A 178 -12.17 7.20 9.15
CA THR A 178 -11.83 6.68 10.47
C THR A 178 -11.74 5.15 10.48
N LEU A 179 -11.13 4.57 11.51
CA LEU A 179 -11.06 3.12 11.70
C LEU A 179 -12.45 2.43 11.64
N ALA A 180 -13.44 3.04 12.29
CA ALA A 180 -14.79 2.51 12.32
C ALA A 180 -15.47 2.53 10.94
N GLU A 181 -15.21 3.58 10.14
CA GLU A 181 -15.77 3.71 8.80
C GLU A 181 -15.11 2.76 7.79
N ARG A 182 -13.84 2.41 7.99
CA ARG A 182 -13.14 1.43 7.16
C ARG A 182 -13.62 0.00 7.43
N ASN A 183 -14.05 -0.28 8.65
CA ASN A 183 -14.32 -1.64 9.09
C ASN A 183 -15.34 -2.37 8.19
N GLY A 184 -14.93 -3.52 7.64
CA GLY A 184 -15.72 -4.32 6.71
C GLY A 184 -15.95 -3.66 5.34
N THR A 185 -15.02 -2.83 4.87
CA THR A 185 -15.03 -2.20 3.54
C THR A 185 -13.76 -2.53 2.77
N CYS A 186 -13.74 -2.25 1.46
CA CYS A 186 -12.50 -2.35 0.66
C CYS A 186 -11.43 -1.33 1.14
N MET A 187 -11.83 -0.26 1.84
CA MET A 187 -10.92 0.78 2.35
C MET A 187 -10.17 0.35 3.63
N GLU A 188 -10.36 -0.89 4.12
CA GLU A 188 -9.46 -1.46 5.12
C GLU A 188 -8.04 -1.64 4.55
N CYS A 189 -7.93 -2.20 3.34
CA CYS A 189 -6.64 -2.40 2.68
C CYS A 189 -6.27 -1.23 1.76
N HIS A 190 -7.24 -0.60 1.10
CA HIS A 190 -6.99 0.54 0.21
C HIS A 190 -6.96 1.86 0.99
N ILE A 191 -5.99 2.01 1.90
CA ILE A 191 -5.99 3.07 2.92
C ILE A 191 -6.08 4.46 2.29
N ASN A 192 -5.25 4.70 1.27
CA ASN A 192 -5.22 5.92 0.47
C ASN A 192 -6.25 5.97 -0.67
N GLY A 193 -6.93 4.86 -0.95
CA GLY A 193 -7.88 4.70 -2.06
C GLY A 193 -7.23 4.35 -3.40
N ALA A 194 -5.94 4.08 -3.47
CA ALA A 194 -5.30 3.55 -4.68
C ALA A 194 -5.28 2.01 -4.68
N PRO A 195 -4.98 1.36 -5.82
CA PRO A 195 -4.63 -0.05 -5.87
C PRO A 195 -3.43 -0.34 -4.98
N ILE A 196 -3.43 -1.51 -4.35
CA ILE A 196 -2.39 -1.91 -3.41
C ILE A 196 -1.71 -3.20 -3.87
N MET A 197 -0.38 -3.16 -3.83
CA MET A 197 0.50 -4.32 -3.84
C MET A 197 1.55 -4.04 -2.78
N LYS A 198 1.62 -4.88 -1.74
CA LYS A 198 2.49 -4.62 -0.57
C LYS A 198 3.96 -4.70 -0.92
N GLU A 199 4.31 -5.56 -1.86
CA GLU A 199 5.66 -5.77 -2.34
C GLU A 199 5.73 -5.22 -3.76
N LEU A 200 6.27 -4.00 -3.92
CA LEU A 200 6.43 -3.36 -5.24
C LEU A 200 7.88 -3.41 -5.74
N LEU A 201 8.69 -4.24 -5.09
CA LEU A 201 10.07 -4.50 -5.46
C LEU A 201 10.36 -5.98 -5.22
N ARG A 202 11.25 -6.52 -6.06
CA ARG A 202 11.85 -7.84 -5.91
C ARG A 202 12.33 -8.07 -4.46
N PRO A 203 12.15 -9.28 -3.92
CA PRO A 203 11.82 -10.55 -4.60
C PRO A 203 10.35 -11.02 -4.47
N TRP A 204 9.46 -10.20 -3.90
CA TRP A 204 8.06 -10.53 -3.63
C TRP A 204 7.84 -11.83 -2.81
N ASN A 205 8.01 -11.74 -1.49
CA ASN A 205 7.84 -12.84 -0.53
C ASN A 205 6.50 -13.57 -0.60
N ASN A 206 5.42 -12.84 -0.87
CA ASN A 206 4.06 -13.39 -0.79
C ASN A 206 3.41 -13.59 -2.16
N TRP A 207 4.10 -13.27 -3.25
CA TRP A 207 3.60 -13.42 -4.61
C TRP A 207 4.30 -14.53 -5.37
N ALA A 208 3.56 -15.18 -6.28
CA ALA A 208 4.16 -16.08 -7.23
C ALA A 208 5.09 -15.29 -8.17
N SER A 209 6.36 -15.70 -8.25
CA SER A 209 7.35 -15.02 -9.09
C SER A 209 8.43 -15.98 -9.59
N LEU A 210 9.29 -15.52 -10.50
CA LEU A 210 10.49 -16.24 -10.93
C LEU A 210 11.47 -16.45 -9.78
N ASP A 211 11.54 -15.49 -8.85
CA ASP A 211 12.40 -15.59 -7.66
C ASP A 211 11.79 -16.50 -6.59
N PHE A 212 10.46 -16.68 -6.60
CA PHE A 212 9.71 -17.59 -5.75
C PHE A 212 8.67 -18.44 -6.52
N PRO A 213 9.11 -19.50 -7.24
CA PRO A 213 8.22 -20.29 -8.08
C PRO A 213 7.29 -21.19 -7.24
N VAL A 214 6.00 -21.02 -7.42
CA VAL A 214 4.94 -21.86 -6.83
C VAL A 214 4.78 -23.17 -7.61
N THR A 215 5.71 -24.10 -7.43
CA THR A 215 5.76 -25.37 -8.19
C THR A 215 4.50 -26.23 -8.06
N TYR A 216 3.75 -26.11 -6.96
CA TYR A 216 2.47 -26.81 -6.78
C TYR A 216 1.33 -26.27 -7.69
N LEU A 217 1.51 -25.13 -8.36
CA LEU A 217 0.59 -24.61 -9.37
C LEU A 217 1.07 -24.85 -10.81
N GLN A 218 2.18 -25.57 -10.99
CA GLN A 218 2.73 -25.90 -12.30
C GLN A 218 2.26 -27.29 -12.74
N THR A 219 1.71 -27.39 -13.95
CA THR A 219 1.17 -28.65 -14.51
C THR A 219 2.24 -29.74 -14.68
N SER A 220 3.50 -29.34 -14.83
CA SER A 220 4.67 -30.22 -14.92
C SER A 220 5.13 -30.80 -13.58
N SER A 221 4.64 -30.30 -12.44
CA SER A 221 5.05 -30.77 -11.12
C SER A 221 4.38 -32.09 -10.73
N LEU A 222 5.16 -33.00 -10.12
CA LEU A 222 4.66 -34.27 -9.58
C LEU A 222 3.80 -34.08 -8.32
N SER A 223 3.97 -32.97 -7.61
CA SER A 223 3.23 -32.61 -6.39
C SER A 223 2.24 -31.47 -6.62
N LYS A 224 1.80 -31.28 -7.87
CA LYS A 224 0.84 -30.23 -8.22
C LYS A 224 -0.50 -30.39 -7.50
N TRP A 225 -1.11 -29.26 -7.21
CA TRP A 225 -2.52 -29.15 -6.88
C TRP A 225 -3.37 -29.47 -8.12
N LEU A 226 -4.60 -29.96 -7.93
CA LEU A 226 -5.50 -30.26 -9.05
C LEU A 226 -5.88 -28.99 -9.82
N VAL A 227 -6.01 -27.86 -9.09
CA VAL A 227 -6.31 -26.54 -9.68
C VAL A 227 -5.24 -26.06 -10.67
N ALA A 228 -4.02 -26.63 -10.64
CA ALA A 228 -2.96 -26.29 -11.58
C ALA A 228 -3.36 -26.53 -13.04
N GLU A 229 -4.28 -27.46 -13.30
CA GLU A 229 -4.81 -27.76 -14.64
C GLU A 229 -5.94 -26.82 -15.07
N ASP A 230 -6.49 -26.01 -14.16
CA ASP A 230 -7.54 -25.05 -14.52
C ASP A 230 -7.02 -24.03 -15.51
N SER A 231 -7.79 -23.74 -16.56
CA SER A 231 -7.44 -22.75 -17.58
C SER A 231 -7.17 -21.34 -17.03
N LYS A 232 -7.63 -21.00 -15.82
CA LYS A 232 -7.35 -19.73 -15.14
C LYS A 232 -5.97 -19.70 -14.47
N ILE A 233 -5.31 -20.85 -14.33
CA ILE A 233 -3.93 -21.00 -13.84
C ILE A 233 -3.02 -21.41 -15.00
N ASN A 234 -3.32 -22.53 -15.63
CA ASN A 234 -2.53 -23.11 -16.71
C ASN A 234 -2.49 -22.19 -17.93
N GLY A 235 -1.30 -21.70 -18.28
CA GLY A 235 -1.08 -20.78 -19.39
C GLY A 235 -1.53 -19.34 -19.15
N ARG A 236 -1.93 -18.98 -17.91
CA ARG A 236 -2.35 -17.63 -17.51
C ARG A 236 -1.69 -17.10 -16.23
N LEU A 237 -0.97 -17.94 -15.49
CA LEU A 237 -0.25 -17.55 -14.29
C LEU A 237 0.86 -16.55 -14.66
N GLY A 238 0.68 -15.29 -14.25
CA GLY A 238 1.62 -14.21 -14.44
C GLY A 238 2.63 -14.09 -13.30
N ASP A 239 3.68 -13.31 -13.54
CA ASP A 239 4.75 -13.05 -12.58
C ASP A 239 4.49 -11.78 -11.75
N ALA A 240 4.86 -11.79 -10.47
CA ALA A 240 4.79 -10.60 -9.62
C ALA A 240 5.48 -9.37 -10.24
N TYR A 241 6.55 -9.55 -11.02
CA TYR A 241 7.22 -8.50 -11.77
C TYR A 241 6.31 -7.79 -12.78
N ASP A 242 5.48 -8.57 -13.48
CA ASP A 242 4.53 -8.01 -14.45
C ASP A 242 3.42 -7.26 -13.70
N LEU A 243 2.89 -7.83 -12.62
CA LEU A 243 1.89 -7.16 -11.79
C LEU A 243 2.40 -5.85 -11.18
N GLU A 244 3.64 -5.81 -10.69
CA GLU A 244 4.27 -4.59 -10.16
C GLU A 244 4.16 -3.44 -11.18
N ARG A 245 4.55 -3.71 -12.44
CA ARG A 245 4.45 -2.73 -13.53
C ARG A 245 3.00 -2.31 -13.80
N LEU A 246 2.08 -3.27 -13.74
CA LEU A 246 0.65 -3.03 -13.90
C LEU A 246 0.06 -2.21 -12.75
N ILE A 247 0.64 -2.21 -11.53
CA ILE A 247 0.15 -1.45 -10.37
C ILE A 247 0.81 -0.07 -10.22
N VAL A 248 2.10 0.06 -10.56
CA VAL A 248 2.85 1.32 -10.44
C VAL A 248 2.24 2.43 -11.32
N ALA A 249 1.86 2.13 -12.56
CA ALA A 249 1.28 3.14 -13.46
C ALA A 249 -0.08 3.68 -12.95
N PRO A 250 -1.02 2.83 -12.53
CA PRO A 250 -2.27 3.23 -11.88
C PRO A 250 -2.10 4.07 -10.61
N ILE A 251 -1.08 3.80 -9.77
CA ILE A 251 -0.74 4.64 -8.61
C ILE A 251 -0.35 6.06 -9.04
N ARG A 252 0.48 6.18 -10.08
CA ARG A 252 0.90 7.48 -10.63
C ARG A 252 -0.27 8.30 -11.15
N GLU A 253 -1.18 7.65 -11.85
CA GLU A 253 -2.38 8.29 -12.38
C GLU A 253 -3.30 8.76 -11.26
N PHE A 254 -3.46 7.94 -10.22
CA PHE A 254 -4.18 8.32 -9.00
C PHE A 254 -3.59 9.55 -8.32
N ASN A 255 -2.28 9.58 -8.10
CA ASN A 255 -1.62 10.71 -7.45
C ASN A 255 -1.73 11.99 -8.28
N ARG A 256 -1.62 11.91 -9.62
CA ARG A 256 -1.87 13.07 -10.50
C ARG A 256 -3.28 13.63 -10.32
N ALA A 257 -4.29 12.74 -10.33
CA ALA A 257 -5.67 13.14 -10.13
C ALA A 257 -5.91 13.71 -8.71
N LYS A 258 -5.28 13.12 -7.69
CA LYS A 258 -5.33 13.59 -6.30
C LYS A 258 -4.76 15.00 -6.18
N ILE A 259 -3.60 15.28 -6.78
CA ILE A 259 -3.01 16.64 -6.80
C ILE A 259 -3.98 17.62 -7.45
N GLY A 260 -4.49 17.31 -8.65
CA GLY A 260 -5.43 18.19 -9.36
C GLY A 260 -6.69 18.52 -8.56
N LYS A 261 -7.20 17.58 -7.75
CA LYS A 261 -8.34 17.80 -6.85
C LYS A 261 -8.04 18.71 -5.66
N MET A 262 -6.76 18.90 -5.31
CA MET A 262 -6.33 19.78 -4.20
C MET A 262 -5.91 21.18 -4.68
N LEU A 263 -6.04 21.46 -5.98
CA LEU A 263 -5.81 22.78 -6.54
C LEU A 263 -7.11 23.57 -6.63
N GLN A 264 -7.00 24.89 -6.51
CA GLN A 264 -8.08 25.78 -6.89
C GLN A 264 -8.29 25.73 -8.40
N VAL A 265 -9.52 25.43 -8.84
CA VAL A 265 -9.87 25.26 -10.25
C VAL A 265 -11.02 26.16 -10.69
N ASP A 266 -11.12 26.40 -12.00
CA ASP A 266 -12.23 27.10 -12.62
C ASP A 266 -13.46 26.18 -12.85
N ASN A 267 -14.50 26.72 -13.50
CA ASN A 267 -15.71 25.96 -13.83
C ASN A 267 -15.46 24.77 -14.79
N ASN A 268 -14.32 24.75 -15.48
CA ASN A 268 -13.90 23.67 -16.38
C ASN A 268 -12.93 22.67 -15.70
N LYS A 269 -12.77 22.76 -14.38
CA LYS A 269 -11.84 21.95 -13.57
C LYS A 269 -10.37 22.14 -13.97
N GLN A 270 -10.01 23.29 -14.53
CA GLN A 270 -8.62 23.64 -14.83
C GLN A 270 -8.02 24.47 -13.69
N PRO A 271 -6.74 24.24 -13.29
CA PRO A 271 -6.09 25.04 -12.26
C PRO A 271 -6.10 26.53 -12.58
N ILE A 272 -6.55 27.35 -11.63
CA ILE A 272 -6.52 28.81 -11.75
C ILE A 272 -5.09 29.29 -11.53
N THR A 273 -4.57 30.06 -12.48
CA THR A 273 -3.27 30.74 -12.39
C THR A 273 -3.50 32.24 -12.26
N ASP A 274 -2.96 32.86 -11.21
CA ASP A 274 -3.10 34.30 -10.97
C ASP A 274 -2.18 35.15 -11.88
N SER A 275 -2.24 36.48 -11.74
CA SER A 275 -1.44 37.42 -12.54
C SER A 275 0.07 37.26 -12.37
N ASP A 276 0.50 36.68 -11.25
CA ASP A 276 1.91 36.44 -10.93
C ASP A 276 2.39 35.07 -11.44
N GLY A 277 1.50 34.31 -12.09
CA GLY A 277 1.77 32.96 -12.57
C GLY A 277 1.71 31.91 -11.47
N LEU A 278 1.05 32.20 -10.34
CA LEU A 278 0.94 31.29 -9.21
C LEU A 278 -0.38 30.52 -9.24
N GLN A 279 -0.34 29.28 -8.75
CA GLN A 279 -1.51 28.44 -8.49
C GLN A 279 -1.70 28.22 -7.00
N LYS A 280 -2.91 27.86 -6.56
CA LYS A 280 -3.26 27.74 -5.15
C LYS A 280 -3.63 26.31 -4.77
N VAL A 281 -3.05 25.81 -3.68
CA VAL A 281 -3.48 24.58 -2.99
C VAL A 281 -4.58 24.93 -1.98
N ILE A 282 -5.65 24.11 -1.90
CA ILE A 282 -6.83 24.36 -1.05
C ILE A 282 -7.01 23.39 0.13
N ASP A 283 -6.23 22.31 0.21
CA ASP A 283 -6.23 21.34 1.33
C ASP A 283 -4.80 20.78 1.52
N ALA A 284 -3.87 21.68 1.85
CA ALA A 284 -2.43 21.40 1.88
C ALA A 284 -2.02 20.43 2.99
N GLN A 285 -2.63 20.49 4.17
CA GLN A 285 -2.35 19.51 5.24
C GLN A 285 -2.67 18.08 4.78
N ARG A 286 -3.79 17.88 4.09
CA ARG A 286 -4.12 16.56 3.52
C ARG A 286 -3.18 16.18 2.38
N LEU A 287 -2.88 17.10 1.47
CA LEU A 287 -2.02 16.86 0.31
C LEU A 287 -0.61 16.48 0.72
N LEU A 288 -0.04 17.17 1.70
CA LEU A 288 1.34 16.98 2.16
C LEU A 288 1.48 15.91 3.24
N LYS A 289 0.37 15.35 3.76
CA LYS A 289 0.43 14.31 4.81
C LYS A 289 1.43 13.18 4.51
N PRO A 290 1.52 12.61 3.29
CA PRO A 290 2.53 11.58 2.96
C PRO A 290 4.00 12.00 3.11
N LEU A 291 4.31 13.31 3.09
CA LEU A 291 5.66 13.80 3.34
C LEU A 291 6.03 13.75 4.82
N PHE A 292 5.05 13.85 5.71
CA PHE A 292 5.23 13.99 7.16
C PHE A 292 4.90 12.71 7.94
N ALA A 293 3.96 11.92 7.43
CA ALA A 293 3.43 10.75 8.12
C ALA A 293 3.33 9.56 7.17
N THR A 294 3.61 8.36 7.69
CA THR A 294 3.35 7.10 6.98
C THR A 294 1.84 6.92 6.84
N THR A 295 1.34 7.05 5.61
CA THR A 295 -0.08 6.80 5.33
C THR A 295 -0.32 5.37 4.85
N GLU A 296 0.72 4.77 4.28
CA GLU A 296 0.80 3.39 3.81
C GLU A 296 2.26 2.91 3.91
N PHE A 297 2.51 1.61 3.80
CA PHE A 297 3.86 1.06 3.73
C PHE A 297 3.96 0.01 2.62
N ASN A 298 5.16 -0.16 2.09
CA ASN A 298 5.53 -1.32 1.27
C ASN A 298 6.41 -2.28 2.08
N ILE A 299 6.75 -3.43 1.50
CA ILE A 299 7.58 -4.46 2.14
C ILE A 299 8.77 -4.76 1.25
N ILE A 300 9.94 -4.84 1.87
CA ILE A 300 11.22 -5.16 1.23
C ILE A 300 11.95 -6.28 1.98
N SER A 301 12.84 -6.97 1.27
CA SER A 301 13.75 -7.99 1.80
C SER A 301 15.17 -7.74 1.29
N ALA A 302 16.13 -8.51 1.81
CA ALA A 302 17.52 -8.57 1.36
C ALA A 302 17.65 -9.18 -0.06
N ASP A 303 17.08 -8.48 -1.04
CA ASP A 303 17.03 -8.87 -2.44
C ASP A 303 16.60 -10.35 -2.62
N ARG A 304 17.29 -11.15 -3.45
CA ARG A 304 16.93 -12.54 -3.77
C ARG A 304 17.46 -13.56 -2.75
N VAL A 305 17.95 -13.11 -1.60
CA VAL A 305 18.57 -14.01 -0.62
C VAL A 305 17.49 -14.73 0.18
N LEU A 306 17.28 -16.01 -0.12
CA LEU A 306 16.42 -16.88 0.68
C LEU A 306 16.95 -16.98 2.11
N SER A 307 16.07 -16.89 3.10
CA SER A 307 16.46 -16.98 4.52
C SER A 307 16.98 -18.37 4.89
N GLY A 308 16.49 -19.41 4.22
CA GLY A 308 16.75 -20.80 4.59
C GLY A 308 16.13 -21.24 5.93
N LEU A 309 15.40 -20.33 6.58
CA LEU A 309 14.86 -20.44 7.94
C LEU A 309 13.33 -20.32 7.96
N HIS A 310 12.68 -20.21 6.79
CA HIS A 310 11.23 -20.14 6.69
C HIS A 310 10.59 -21.48 7.10
N PRO A 311 9.50 -21.50 7.89
CA PRO A 311 9.01 -22.74 8.50
C PRO A 311 8.08 -23.59 7.62
N PHE A 312 7.57 -23.05 6.51
CA PHE A 312 6.58 -23.74 5.66
C PHE A 312 7.11 -24.61 4.51
N PRO A 313 8.33 -24.44 3.96
CA PRO A 313 8.85 -25.33 2.93
C PRO A 313 9.11 -26.72 3.50
N ALA A 314 9.02 -27.75 2.65
CA ALA A 314 9.31 -29.14 3.03
C ALA A 314 10.79 -29.37 3.40
N ILE A 315 11.70 -28.47 2.99
CA ILE A 315 13.14 -28.53 3.26
C ILE A 315 13.60 -27.16 3.74
N THR A 316 14.08 -27.10 4.98
CA THR A 316 14.82 -25.94 5.52
C THR A 316 16.31 -26.21 5.40
N THR A 317 17.08 -25.19 4.99
CA THR A 317 18.55 -25.31 4.89
C THR A 317 19.24 -24.96 6.22
N GLY A 318 18.53 -24.27 7.12
CA GLY A 318 19.03 -23.89 8.44
C GLY A 318 19.92 -22.64 8.45
N SER A 319 20.12 -22.00 7.29
CA SER A 319 20.75 -20.69 7.09
C SER A 319 20.62 -20.24 5.61
N PRO A 320 20.84 -18.95 5.30
CA PRO A 320 20.98 -18.48 3.92
C PRO A 320 22.19 -19.10 3.22
N ALA A 321 22.12 -19.20 1.89
CA ALA A 321 23.24 -19.69 1.07
C ALA A 321 24.23 -18.57 0.67
N GLN A 322 23.86 -17.32 0.86
CA GLN A 322 24.62 -16.12 0.48
C GLN A 322 24.56 -15.11 1.62
N ASN A 323 25.45 -14.13 1.61
CA ASN A 323 25.39 -13.04 2.56
C ASN A 323 24.08 -12.26 2.42
N VAL A 324 23.58 -11.74 3.53
CA VAL A 324 22.33 -11.00 3.64
C VAL A 324 22.65 -9.51 3.69
N LYS A 325 22.33 -8.79 2.62
CA LYS A 325 22.47 -7.33 2.55
C LYS A 325 21.23 -6.63 3.07
N ILE A 326 21.40 -5.73 4.05
CA ILE A 326 20.27 -4.94 4.57
C ILE A 326 19.82 -3.93 3.51
N PRO A 327 18.52 -3.86 3.15
CA PRO A 327 18.05 -2.94 2.11
C PRO A 327 18.26 -1.46 2.46
N ASN A 328 18.62 -0.63 1.47
CA ASN A 328 18.79 0.82 1.67
C ASN A 328 17.56 1.51 2.30
N SER A 329 16.35 1.08 1.93
CA SER A 329 15.10 1.65 2.44
C SER A 329 14.80 1.29 3.91
N PHE A 330 15.57 0.35 4.50
CA PHE A 330 15.58 0.12 5.93
C PHE A 330 16.27 1.27 6.67
N PHE A 331 17.35 1.81 6.13
CA PHE A 331 18.10 2.87 6.80
C PHE A 331 17.43 4.23 6.65
N LEU A 332 16.96 4.54 5.43
CA LEU A 332 16.47 5.86 5.04
C LEU A 332 15.24 5.75 4.13
N ASN A 333 14.56 6.88 3.87
CA ASN A 333 13.64 6.94 2.73
C ASN A 333 14.44 7.09 1.42
N ALA A 334 15.25 6.07 1.13
CA ALA A 334 16.25 6.08 0.08
C ALA A 334 15.64 6.40 -1.29
N ASN A 335 14.46 5.87 -1.59
CA ASN A 335 13.76 6.08 -2.85
C ASN A 335 13.44 7.57 -3.10
N LEU A 336 12.99 8.31 -2.08
CA LEU A 336 12.71 9.74 -2.20
C LEU A 336 13.99 10.59 -2.15
N ILE A 337 14.96 10.21 -1.32
CA ILE A 337 16.21 10.97 -1.13
C ILE A 337 17.14 10.86 -2.35
N SER A 338 17.31 9.67 -2.91
CA SER A 338 18.16 9.46 -4.10
C SER A 338 17.41 9.54 -5.43
N GLY A 339 16.12 9.19 -5.46
CA GLY A 339 15.38 8.94 -6.70
C GLY A 339 15.69 7.58 -7.33
N GLY A 340 15.26 7.39 -8.58
CA GLY A 340 15.62 6.22 -9.41
C GLY A 340 14.78 4.95 -9.21
N THR A 341 14.32 4.65 -8.00
CA THR A 341 13.57 3.41 -7.70
C THR A 341 12.24 3.68 -6.99
N PRO A 342 11.10 3.15 -7.51
CA PRO A 342 10.93 2.55 -8.84
C PRO A 342 11.22 3.54 -9.98
N LEU A 343 11.45 3.01 -11.18
CA LEU A 343 11.88 3.77 -12.37
C LEU A 343 11.12 5.09 -12.55
N ASN A 344 11.83 6.19 -12.83
CA ASN A 344 11.33 7.57 -13.07
C ASN A 344 11.13 8.45 -11.84
N TYR A 345 11.51 8.01 -10.65
CA TYR A 345 11.60 8.91 -9.50
C TYR A 345 12.74 9.89 -9.70
N LYS A 346 12.47 11.19 -9.57
CA LYS A 346 13.52 12.22 -9.60
C LYS A 346 14.19 12.28 -8.24
N GLY A 347 13.41 12.29 -7.17
CA GLY A 347 13.89 12.40 -5.79
C GLY A 347 14.72 13.66 -5.56
N LEU A 348 15.58 13.64 -4.54
CA LEU A 348 16.51 14.73 -4.22
C LEU A 348 17.91 14.54 -4.83
N GLU A 349 18.14 13.45 -5.56
CA GLU A 349 19.43 13.06 -6.16
C GLU A 349 20.61 13.02 -5.18
N ILE A 350 20.35 12.72 -3.90
CA ILE A 350 21.39 12.46 -2.90
C ILE A 350 21.72 10.96 -2.96
N ARG A 351 22.71 10.61 -3.80
CA ARG A 351 22.98 9.21 -4.17
C ARG A 351 23.52 8.35 -3.03
N ASP A 352 24.19 8.95 -2.05
CA ASP A 352 24.73 8.23 -0.90
C ASP A 352 23.64 7.50 -0.10
N SER A 353 22.37 7.90 -0.22
CA SER A 353 21.26 7.19 0.43
C SER A 353 20.99 5.78 -0.13
N GLN A 354 21.64 5.39 -1.22
CA GLN A 354 21.56 4.07 -1.86
C GLN A 354 22.85 3.25 -1.69
N THR A 355 23.74 3.63 -0.79
CA THR A 355 25.08 3.01 -0.66
C THR A 355 25.27 2.26 0.66
N PHE A 356 24.18 1.89 1.34
CA PHE A 356 24.25 1.11 2.58
C PHE A 356 24.42 -0.39 2.33
N ASP A 357 23.98 -0.86 1.17
CA ASP A 357 24.18 -2.23 0.67
C ASP A 357 25.43 -2.38 -0.24
N ASP A 358 26.13 -1.27 -0.51
CA ASP A 358 27.43 -1.23 -1.17
C ASP A 358 28.58 -1.63 -0.23
N ASP A 359 29.72 -2.01 -0.82
CA ASP A 359 31.03 -2.13 -0.16
C ASP A 359 31.05 -2.92 1.17
N ASP A 360 30.29 -4.02 1.27
CA ASP A 360 30.23 -4.89 2.45
C ASP A 360 29.71 -4.22 3.75
N LEU A 361 29.20 -2.97 3.71
CA LEU A 361 28.86 -2.20 4.90
C LEU A 361 27.81 -2.93 5.76
N ALA A 362 26.59 -3.07 5.24
CA ALA A 362 25.49 -3.76 5.89
C ALA A 362 25.30 -5.18 5.33
N ASP A 363 26.42 -5.90 5.16
CA ASP A 363 26.48 -7.25 4.60
C ASP A 363 26.73 -8.28 5.71
N LEU A 364 25.75 -9.12 6.01
CA LEU A 364 25.81 -10.13 7.07
C LEU A 364 26.18 -11.49 6.48
N THR A 365 27.08 -12.21 7.14
CA THR A 365 27.32 -13.62 6.81
C THR A 365 26.07 -14.47 7.13
N PRO A 366 25.91 -15.65 6.49
CA PRO A 366 24.83 -16.58 6.82
C PRO A 366 24.71 -16.92 8.31
N ASP A 367 25.85 -17.08 9.00
CA ASP A 367 25.88 -17.41 10.43
C ASP A 367 25.48 -16.22 11.30
N GLU A 368 25.95 -15.01 10.98
CA GLU A 368 25.53 -13.79 11.70
C GLU A 368 24.01 -13.60 11.61
N TYR A 369 23.42 -13.76 10.43
CA TYR A 369 21.98 -13.63 10.25
C TYR A 369 21.20 -14.74 10.96
N LYS A 370 21.65 -16.00 10.84
CA LYS A 370 21.04 -17.13 11.56
C LYS A 370 21.04 -16.91 13.07
N ASP A 371 22.17 -16.45 13.61
CA ASP A 371 22.33 -16.16 15.04
C ASP A 371 21.34 -15.10 15.51
N LEU A 372 21.15 -14.03 14.73
CA LEU A 372 20.15 -13.00 15.02
C LEU A 372 18.73 -13.57 15.05
N VAL A 373 18.33 -14.35 14.04
CA VAL A 373 17.00 -14.98 13.97
C VAL A 373 16.76 -15.88 15.19
N ILE A 374 17.72 -16.72 15.56
CA ILE A 374 17.62 -17.63 16.71
C ILE A 374 17.57 -16.87 18.03
N GLN A 375 18.48 -15.90 18.24
CA GLN A 375 18.58 -15.15 19.49
C GLN A 375 17.34 -14.30 19.75
N SER A 376 16.78 -13.70 18.70
CA SER A 376 15.55 -12.92 18.80
C SER A 376 14.28 -13.76 18.90
N GLN A 377 14.38 -15.09 18.74
CA GLN A 377 13.27 -16.03 18.87
C GLN A 377 12.07 -15.72 17.95
N VAL A 378 12.32 -15.11 16.79
CA VAL A 378 11.24 -14.73 15.87
C VAL A 378 10.49 -15.95 15.36
N LYS A 379 9.18 -15.79 15.22
CA LYS A 379 8.25 -16.80 14.74
C LYS A 379 7.43 -16.23 13.61
N LEU A 380 7.15 -17.07 12.63
CA LEU A 380 6.16 -16.77 11.60
C LEU A 380 4.85 -17.50 11.94
N GLY A 381 3.78 -16.71 12.08
CA GLY A 381 2.56 -17.19 12.72
C GLY A 381 2.77 -17.44 14.21
N GLU A 382 1.70 -17.52 14.98
CA GLU A 382 1.72 -17.77 16.43
C GLU A 382 2.42 -19.07 16.89
N ARG A 383 3.12 -19.81 16.00
CA ARG A 383 3.52 -21.21 16.25
C ARG A 383 4.86 -21.66 15.71
N GLN A 384 5.44 -21.05 14.67
CA GLN A 384 6.59 -21.65 13.97
C GLN A 384 7.86 -20.79 14.05
N PRO A 385 8.92 -21.25 14.74
CA PRO A 385 10.22 -20.57 14.73
C PRO A 385 10.76 -20.43 13.31
N GLY A 386 11.23 -19.24 12.96
CA GLY A 386 11.75 -18.95 11.62
C GLY A 386 11.59 -17.49 11.20
N ASP A 387 12.18 -17.14 10.06
CA ASP A 387 12.00 -15.85 9.41
C ASP A 387 11.19 -16.01 8.11
N ALA A 388 11.02 -14.94 7.34
CA ALA A 388 10.34 -14.92 6.05
C ALA A 388 11.04 -15.76 4.97
N VAL A 389 10.42 -15.93 3.80
CA VAL A 389 11.00 -16.68 2.66
C VAL A 389 12.33 -16.06 2.25
N PHE A 390 12.34 -14.75 2.07
CA PHE A 390 13.55 -13.97 1.81
C PHE A 390 14.02 -13.27 3.07
N ALA A 391 15.33 -13.19 3.24
CA ALA A 391 15.96 -12.68 4.44
C ALA A 391 15.63 -11.19 4.67
N TRP A 392 15.70 -10.75 5.92
CA TRP A 392 15.51 -9.35 6.33
C TRP A 392 14.19 -8.71 5.84
N LEU A 393 13.06 -9.44 5.90
CA LEU A 393 11.76 -8.90 5.52
C LEU A 393 11.32 -7.76 6.45
N VAL A 394 11.13 -6.54 5.95
CA VAL A 394 10.79 -5.38 6.77
C VAL A 394 9.82 -4.44 6.04
N PRO A 395 9.02 -3.65 6.77
CA PRO A 395 8.29 -2.55 6.16
C PRO A 395 9.24 -1.45 5.66
N GLU A 396 8.90 -0.83 4.54
CA GLU A 396 9.59 0.30 3.92
C GLU A 396 8.62 1.43 3.55
N PRO A 397 9.12 2.66 3.28
CA PRO A 397 8.28 3.78 2.83
C PRO A 397 7.47 3.43 1.58
N SER A 398 6.19 3.80 1.58
CA SER A 398 5.30 3.41 0.48
C SER A 398 5.63 4.11 -0.83
N HIS A 399 5.47 3.37 -1.93
CA HIS A 399 5.54 3.88 -3.29
C HIS A 399 4.50 4.98 -3.52
N ILE A 400 3.26 4.82 -3.05
CA ILE A 400 2.22 5.84 -3.25
C ILE A 400 2.59 7.18 -2.60
N ASP A 401 3.16 7.12 -1.40
CA ASP A 401 3.57 8.28 -0.63
C ASP A 401 4.75 8.98 -1.33
N ASN A 402 5.78 8.21 -1.68
CA ASN A 402 6.95 8.77 -2.36
C ASN A 402 6.64 9.30 -3.76
N ASP A 403 5.75 8.64 -4.51
CA ASP A 403 5.34 9.10 -5.85
C ASP A 403 4.57 10.41 -5.75
N LEU A 404 3.67 10.54 -4.76
CA LEU A 404 2.95 11.80 -4.55
C LEU A 404 3.94 12.94 -4.28
N VAL A 405 4.89 12.76 -3.37
CA VAL A 405 5.89 13.79 -3.04
C VAL A 405 6.76 14.13 -4.25
N ASP A 406 7.22 13.13 -5.00
CA ASP A 406 8.02 13.33 -6.21
C ASP A 406 7.24 14.12 -7.28
N GLN A 407 5.95 13.82 -7.45
CA GLN A 407 5.08 14.59 -8.34
C GLN A 407 4.84 16.02 -7.86
N LEU A 408 4.66 16.24 -6.56
CA LEU A 408 4.54 17.58 -5.98
C LEU A 408 5.80 18.41 -6.23
N MET A 409 6.98 17.82 -6.09
CA MET A 409 8.25 18.46 -6.44
C MET A 409 8.32 18.79 -7.94
N LYS A 410 8.03 17.82 -8.82
CA LYS A 410 8.04 18.00 -10.29
C LYS A 410 7.06 19.07 -10.76
N GLN A 411 5.95 19.28 -10.06
CA GLN A 411 4.97 20.33 -10.36
C GLN A 411 5.33 21.69 -9.75
N GLY A 412 6.28 21.75 -8.81
CA GLY A 412 6.65 22.96 -8.07
C GLY A 412 5.75 23.27 -6.88
N VAL A 413 4.88 22.34 -6.48
CA VAL A 413 3.99 22.50 -5.32
C VAL A 413 4.78 22.54 -4.03
N VAL A 414 5.88 21.79 -3.96
CA VAL A 414 6.87 21.88 -2.86
C VAL A 414 8.28 21.97 -3.46
N THR A 415 9.16 22.72 -2.80
CA THR A 415 10.57 22.82 -3.21
C THR A 415 11.38 21.62 -2.73
N PRO A 416 12.43 21.19 -3.45
CA PRO A 416 13.37 20.18 -2.97
C PRO A 416 14.00 20.52 -1.63
N GLN A 417 14.23 21.81 -1.35
CA GLN A 417 14.77 22.31 -0.09
C GLN A 417 13.78 22.06 1.06
N PHE A 418 12.48 22.32 0.84
CA PHE A 418 11.45 22.02 1.84
C PHE A 418 11.36 20.51 2.11
N VAL A 419 11.35 19.68 1.06
CA VAL A 419 11.36 18.21 1.20
C VAL A 419 12.62 17.74 1.91
N SER A 420 13.78 18.32 1.60
CA SER A 420 15.05 17.99 2.27
C SER A 420 15.01 18.34 3.77
N ALA A 421 14.44 19.49 4.11
CA ALA A 421 14.27 19.91 5.49
C ALA A 421 13.38 18.94 6.28
N VAL A 422 12.30 18.44 5.67
CA VAL A 422 11.44 17.44 6.31
C VAL A 422 12.12 16.09 6.43
N MET A 423 12.82 15.61 5.38
CA MET A 423 13.54 14.32 5.40
C MET A 423 14.73 14.32 6.36
N ALA A 424 15.31 15.48 6.67
CA ALA A 424 16.39 15.60 7.63
C ALA A 424 15.93 15.40 9.08
N ILE A 425 14.65 15.64 9.38
CA ILE A 425 14.06 15.39 10.70
C ILE A 425 13.85 13.90 10.88
N ASP A 426 14.46 13.34 11.93
CA ASP A 426 14.29 11.92 12.28
C ASP A 426 14.64 10.97 11.13
N LEU A 427 15.74 11.31 10.43
CA LEU A 427 16.24 10.71 9.20
C LEU A 427 16.24 9.16 9.23
N GLU A 428 16.60 8.57 10.36
CA GLU A 428 16.77 7.13 10.57
C GLU A 428 15.45 6.38 10.83
N ASN A 429 14.32 7.08 10.88
CA ASN A 429 12.98 6.50 11.01
C ASN A 429 12.17 6.78 9.73
N PRO A 430 12.46 6.07 8.62
CA PRO A 430 11.90 6.37 7.32
C PRO A 430 10.39 6.10 7.26
N ILE A 431 9.89 5.23 8.12
CA ILE A 431 8.47 4.99 8.39
C ILE A 431 8.14 5.31 9.85
N LEU A 432 6.88 5.63 10.14
CA LEU A 432 6.32 5.84 11.48
C LEU A 432 7.09 6.88 12.32
N SER A 433 7.69 7.89 11.68
CA SER A 433 8.34 8.98 12.40
C SER A 433 7.31 9.87 13.09
N GLU A 434 7.19 9.74 14.41
CA GLU A 434 6.35 10.62 15.22
C GLU A 434 6.83 12.08 15.18
N LYS A 435 8.16 12.28 15.10
CA LYS A 435 8.76 13.62 15.04
C LYS A 435 8.37 14.34 13.75
N ARG A 436 8.47 13.69 12.59
CA ARG A 436 8.01 14.28 11.32
C ARG A 436 6.50 14.47 11.30
N GLN A 437 5.73 13.50 11.82
CA GLN A 437 4.28 13.59 11.81
C GLN A 437 3.76 14.84 12.57
N LYS A 438 4.37 15.18 13.70
CA LYS A 438 4.00 16.39 14.48
C LYS A 438 4.19 17.69 13.69
N LEU A 439 5.15 17.75 12.77
CA LEU A 439 5.40 18.94 11.96
C LEU A 439 4.29 19.21 10.94
N LEU A 440 3.42 18.25 10.65
CA LEU A 440 2.27 18.45 9.76
C LEU A 440 1.34 19.57 10.26
N ASP A 441 1.21 19.73 11.58
CA ASP A 441 0.37 20.77 12.19
C ASP A 441 0.87 22.20 11.88
N LEU A 442 2.12 22.34 11.43
CA LEU A 442 2.70 23.61 11.02
C LEU A 442 2.30 24.03 9.60
N ILE A 443 1.82 23.09 8.79
CA ILE A 443 1.47 23.33 7.39
C ILE A 443 0.18 24.16 7.32
N PRO A 444 0.16 25.27 6.56
CA PRO A 444 -1.05 26.05 6.35
C PRO A 444 -2.07 25.21 5.54
N ASN A 445 -3.36 25.47 5.70
CA ASN A 445 -4.37 24.75 4.90
C ASN A 445 -4.33 25.13 3.42
N GLU A 446 -3.87 26.33 3.11
CA GLU A 446 -3.79 26.86 1.75
C GLU A 446 -2.49 27.62 1.57
N PHE A 447 -1.92 27.55 0.37
CA PHE A 447 -0.76 28.36 -0.03
C PHE A 447 -0.69 28.43 -1.55
N ARG A 448 0.05 29.41 -2.06
CA ARG A 448 0.34 29.55 -3.49
C ARG A 448 1.73 29.05 -3.85
N PHE A 449 1.87 28.53 -5.06
CA PHE A 449 3.13 28.05 -5.60
C PHE A 449 3.26 28.42 -7.08
N LYS A 450 4.50 28.44 -7.58
CA LYS A 450 4.79 28.68 -8.99
C LYS A 450 4.95 27.34 -9.73
N PRO A 451 4.08 27.00 -10.68
CA PRO A 451 4.23 25.77 -11.45
C PRO A 451 5.54 25.75 -12.23
N LEU A 452 6.18 24.58 -12.30
CA LEU A 452 7.46 24.42 -13.01
C LEU A 452 7.32 24.28 -14.53
N ASN A 453 6.15 23.89 -15.04
CA ASN A 453 5.90 23.71 -16.48
C ASN A 453 6.97 22.86 -17.20
N GLY A 454 7.48 21.82 -16.52
CA GLY A 454 8.51 20.92 -17.05
C GLY A 454 9.96 21.32 -16.73
N ALA A 455 10.20 22.46 -16.06
CA ALA A 455 11.52 22.79 -15.54
C ALA A 455 11.97 21.78 -14.46
N ASP A 456 13.29 21.56 -14.36
CA ASP A 456 13.84 20.66 -13.35
C ASP A 456 13.72 21.30 -11.95
N PRO A 457 13.00 20.66 -11.00
CA PRO A 457 12.86 21.19 -9.63
C PRO A 457 14.20 21.39 -8.92
N LEU A 458 15.21 20.57 -9.20
CA LEU A 458 16.51 20.63 -8.51
C LEU A 458 17.39 21.81 -8.94
N THR A 459 17.14 22.38 -10.12
CA THR A 459 17.90 23.52 -10.65
C THR A 459 17.12 24.83 -10.61
N THR A 460 15.80 24.75 -10.37
CA THR A 460 14.94 25.92 -10.29
C THR A 460 15.14 26.67 -8.98
N LYS A 461 15.37 27.99 -9.05
CA LYS A 461 15.52 28.86 -7.88
C LYS A 461 14.17 29.42 -7.46
N ASN A 462 13.44 28.69 -6.62
CA ASN A 462 12.12 29.07 -6.09
C ASN A 462 12.03 29.00 -4.56
N HIS A 463 13.14 28.74 -3.87
CA HIS A 463 13.23 28.69 -2.41
C HIS A 463 13.83 29.98 -1.82
N PRO A 464 13.33 30.50 -0.67
CA PRO A 464 12.14 30.03 0.04
C PRO A 464 10.85 30.45 -0.66
N ASP A 465 9.95 29.49 -0.88
CA ASP A 465 8.60 29.70 -1.44
C ASP A 465 7.59 30.13 -0.36
N GLU A 466 6.35 30.43 -0.75
CA GLU A 466 5.29 30.89 0.17
C GLU A 466 5.03 29.88 1.30
N LEU A 467 5.04 28.57 0.98
CA LEU A 467 4.92 27.49 1.96
C LEU A 467 6.05 27.56 3.00
N THR A 468 7.31 27.58 2.55
CA THR A 468 8.47 27.64 3.43
C THR A 468 8.41 28.88 4.33
N GLN A 469 8.15 30.06 3.75
CA GLN A 469 8.09 31.32 4.50
C GLN A 469 7.00 31.28 5.58
N THR A 470 5.82 30.77 5.23
CA THR A 470 4.69 30.64 6.17
C THR A 470 5.03 29.71 7.34
N VAL A 471 5.66 28.57 7.06
CA VAL A 471 6.09 27.61 8.09
C VAL A 471 7.17 28.21 8.99
N ILE A 472 8.16 28.91 8.42
CA ILE A 472 9.18 29.63 9.19
C ILE A 472 8.54 30.65 10.13
N SER A 473 7.65 31.52 9.63
CA SER A 473 7.00 32.53 10.46
C SER A 473 6.17 31.92 11.60
N LYS A 474 5.46 30.81 11.32
CA LYS A 474 4.72 30.08 12.35
C LYS A 474 5.66 29.52 13.42
N LEU A 475 6.75 28.87 13.03
CA LEU A 475 7.76 28.35 13.95
C LEU A 475 8.43 29.44 14.80
N GLU A 476 8.81 30.57 14.19
CA GLU A 476 9.39 31.71 14.92
C GLU A 476 8.41 32.25 15.97
N SER A 477 7.12 32.34 15.64
CA SER A 477 6.10 32.76 16.61
C SER A 477 5.90 31.80 17.79
N LEU A 478 6.19 30.50 17.58
CA LEU A 478 6.14 29.49 18.64
C LEU A 478 7.41 29.47 19.51
N SER A 479 8.52 30.02 19.01
CA SER A 479 9.82 30.04 19.70
C SER A 479 10.23 28.67 20.29
N PRO A 480 10.26 27.60 19.48
CA PRO A 480 10.57 26.26 19.97
C PRO A 480 12.01 26.17 20.48
N SER A 481 12.25 25.24 21.42
CA SER A 481 13.62 24.89 21.83
C SER A 481 14.41 24.38 20.63
N SER A 482 15.69 24.76 20.51
CA SER A 482 16.59 24.27 19.47
C SER A 482 16.77 22.75 19.48
N SER A 483 16.50 22.10 20.62
CA SER A 483 16.56 20.63 20.77
C SER A 483 15.25 19.92 20.41
N SER A 484 14.16 20.65 20.11
CA SER A 484 12.89 20.04 19.71
C SER A 484 12.85 19.80 18.19
N PRO A 485 12.01 18.87 17.70
CA PRO A 485 11.83 18.67 16.26
C PRO A 485 11.46 19.96 15.51
N GLU A 486 10.65 20.83 16.12
CA GLU A 486 10.24 22.13 15.57
C GLU A 486 11.42 23.12 15.49
N GLY A 487 12.26 23.18 16.52
CA GLY A 487 13.44 24.06 16.52
C GLY A 487 14.52 23.59 15.55
N GLU A 488 14.73 22.28 15.46
CA GLU A 488 15.59 21.67 14.45
C GLU A 488 15.07 21.96 13.03
N PHE A 489 13.77 21.76 12.80
CA PHE A 489 13.15 22.03 11.50
C PHE A 489 13.26 23.49 11.10
N LEU A 490 13.03 24.43 12.04
CA LEU A 490 13.24 25.86 11.82
C LEU A 490 14.68 26.17 11.42
N ALA A 491 15.67 25.59 12.11
CA ALA A 491 17.07 25.81 11.80
C ALA A 491 17.43 25.32 10.38
N ILE A 492 16.90 24.16 9.98
CA ILE A 492 17.15 23.61 8.64
C ILE A 492 16.44 24.43 7.57
N LEU A 493 15.18 24.84 7.77
CA LEU A 493 14.44 25.68 6.82
C LEU A 493 15.12 27.04 6.59
N LYS A 494 15.83 27.57 7.59
CA LYS A 494 16.61 28.81 7.50
C LYS A 494 18.04 28.62 6.99
N SER A 495 18.47 27.37 6.76
CA SER A 495 19.77 27.08 6.15
C SER A 495 19.84 27.65 4.74
N SER A 496 21.02 28.11 4.33
CA SER A 496 21.27 28.52 2.95
C SER A 496 21.17 27.35 1.96
N ASP A 497 21.35 26.12 2.42
CA ASP A 497 21.23 24.90 1.61
C ASP A 497 20.71 23.71 2.44
N PRO A 498 19.38 23.58 2.59
CA PRO A 498 18.76 22.45 3.30
C PRO A 498 19.06 21.09 2.65
N ARG A 499 19.27 21.05 1.34
CA ARG A 499 19.58 19.81 0.61
C ARG A 499 20.99 19.34 0.93
N LYS A 500 21.96 20.25 0.96
CA LYS A 500 23.33 19.94 1.38
C LYS A 500 23.38 19.45 2.83
N LEU A 501 22.62 20.10 3.73
CA LEU A 501 22.52 19.66 5.12
C LEU A 501 21.99 18.23 5.24
N LEU A 502 20.95 17.87 4.46
CA LEU A 502 20.46 16.49 4.41
C LEU A 502 21.53 15.53 3.87
N GLU A 503 22.23 15.88 2.79
CA GLU A 503 23.32 15.06 2.24
C GLU A 503 24.41 14.80 3.29
N ASP A 504 24.83 15.83 4.03
CA ASP A 504 25.87 15.69 5.05
C ASP A 504 25.41 14.79 6.21
N ARG A 505 24.13 14.85 6.60
CA ARG A 505 23.56 13.92 7.59
C ARG A 505 23.49 12.48 7.10
N VAL A 506 23.18 12.26 5.83
CA VAL A 506 23.22 10.92 5.21
C VAL A 506 24.64 10.36 5.27
N LYS A 507 25.65 11.17 4.91
CA LYS A 507 27.07 10.79 4.99
C LYS A 507 27.51 10.49 6.41
N GLU A 508 27.13 11.32 7.37
CA GLU A 508 27.43 11.11 8.80
C GLU A 508 26.82 9.80 9.31
N TYR A 509 25.55 9.53 8.98
CA TYR A 509 24.91 8.29 9.38
C TYR A 509 25.62 7.06 8.79
N ARG A 510 25.93 7.10 7.50
CA ARG A 510 26.68 6.03 6.83
C ARG A 510 28.04 5.80 7.50
N SER A 511 28.79 6.87 7.77
CA SER A 511 30.11 6.78 8.42
C SER A 511 30.03 6.17 9.82
N ARG A 512 28.97 6.46 10.58
CA ARG A 512 28.74 5.85 11.89
C ARG A 512 28.45 4.37 11.78
N LEU A 513 27.63 3.95 10.81
CA LEU A 513 27.38 2.53 10.55
C LEU A 513 28.67 1.81 10.15
N ASP A 514 29.49 2.42 9.29
CA ASP A 514 30.76 1.85 8.84
C ASP A 514 31.72 1.59 10.01
N THR A 515 31.83 2.56 10.91
CA THR A 515 32.61 2.41 12.15
C THR A 515 32.06 1.29 13.04
N ASN A 516 30.74 1.23 13.21
CA ASN A 516 30.12 0.29 14.14
C ASN A 516 30.08 -1.15 13.58
N LEU A 517 30.00 -1.30 12.25
CA LEU A 517 29.93 -2.58 11.53
C LEU A 517 31.31 -3.09 11.07
N ASP A 518 32.39 -2.40 11.43
CA ASP A 518 33.76 -2.76 11.08
C ASP A 518 34.07 -4.23 11.45
N LYS A 519 34.37 -5.03 10.42
CA LYS A 519 34.71 -6.45 10.54
C LYS A 519 35.98 -6.68 11.37
N SER A 520 36.84 -5.66 11.52
CA SER A 520 38.04 -5.71 12.37
C SER A 520 37.72 -5.62 13.88
N ASN A 521 36.49 -5.22 14.24
CA ASN A 521 36.01 -5.11 15.61
C ASN A 521 34.75 -5.97 15.84
N PRO A 522 34.90 -7.29 16.07
CA PRO A 522 33.78 -8.23 16.16
C PRO A 522 32.75 -7.90 17.24
N ASP A 523 33.18 -7.35 18.38
CA ASP A 523 32.28 -7.00 19.49
C ASP A 523 31.39 -5.81 19.12
N SER A 524 31.97 -4.77 18.52
CA SER A 524 31.20 -3.63 18.00
C SER A 524 30.22 -4.08 16.92
N ARG A 525 30.71 -4.85 15.94
CA ARG A 525 29.89 -5.35 14.84
C ARG A 525 28.71 -6.20 15.34
N LYS A 526 28.95 -7.14 16.24
CA LYS A 526 27.90 -7.98 16.82
C LYS A 526 26.85 -7.15 17.57
N ALA A 527 27.28 -6.16 18.36
CA ALA A 527 26.36 -5.27 19.06
C ALA A 527 25.50 -4.45 18.10
N GLU A 528 26.11 -3.91 17.03
CA GLU A 528 25.40 -3.11 16.03
C GLU A 528 24.44 -3.95 15.19
N LEU A 529 24.86 -5.13 14.73
CA LEU A 529 23.97 -6.06 14.01
C LEU A 529 22.76 -6.46 14.85
N LYS A 530 22.97 -6.73 16.15
CA LYS A 530 21.87 -6.98 17.07
C LYS A 530 20.94 -5.76 17.17
N ARG A 531 21.48 -4.55 17.33
CA ARG A 531 20.70 -3.31 17.40
C ARG A 531 19.86 -3.10 16.14
N LEU A 532 20.44 -3.34 14.96
CA LEU A 532 19.74 -3.21 13.67
C LEU A 532 18.63 -4.25 13.52
N TYR A 533 18.85 -5.50 13.95
CA TYR A 533 17.82 -6.53 13.89
C TYR A 533 16.70 -6.32 14.92
N ASP A 534 17.04 -5.87 16.14
CA ASP A 534 16.04 -5.44 17.13
C ASP A 534 15.17 -4.29 16.57
N LEU A 535 15.77 -3.35 15.83
CA LEU A 535 15.03 -2.29 15.14
C LEU A 535 14.12 -2.82 14.03
N ALA A 536 14.58 -3.82 13.26
CA ALA A 536 13.73 -4.50 12.28
C ALA A 536 12.50 -5.13 12.93
N ILE A 537 12.68 -5.83 14.06
CA ILE A 537 11.58 -6.41 14.84
C ILE A 537 10.63 -5.31 15.35
N ALA A 538 11.17 -4.27 15.98
CA ALA A 538 10.36 -3.18 16.53
C ALA A 538 9.48 -2.51 15.45
N ARG A 539 9.98 -2.37 14.22
CA ARG A 539 9.21 -1.84 13.09
C ARG A 539 8.13 -2.79 12.60
N ARG A 540 8.42 -4.09 12.52
CA ARG A 540 7.42 -5.12 12.23
C ARG A 540 6.28 -5.08 13.25
N GLU A 541 6.61 -5.09 14.54
CA GLU A 541 5.65 -4.98 15.64
C GLU A 541 4.84 -3.68 15.58
N SER A 542 5.49 -2.54 15.29
CA SER A 542 4.81 -1.25 15.18
C SER A 542 3.74 -1.24 14.10
N ILE A 543 3.99 -1.90 12.95
CA ILE A 543 2.99 -2.06 11.89
C ILE A 543 1.87 -3.00 12.31
N LEU A 544 2.21 -4.15 12.91
CA LEU A 544 1.23 -5.13 13.38
C LEU A 544 0.30 -4.56 14.47
N ASN A 545 0.82 -3.67 15.32
CA ASN A 545 0.08 -3.01 16.38
C ASN A 545 -0.62 -1.71 15.92
N ASN A 546 -0.30 -1.19 14.74
CA ASN A 546 -0.95 0.00 14.23
C ASN A 546 -2.39 -0.32 13.80
N PRO A 547 -3.40 0.39 14.33
CA PRO A 547 -4.80 0.02 14.10
C PRO A 547 -5.27 0.20 12.64
N THR A 548 -4.58 1.05 11.85
CA THR A 548 -4.89 1.26 10.43
C THR A 548 -3.98 0.38 9.55
N LEU A 549 -2.67 0.47 9.75
CA LEU A 549 -1.69 -0.19 8.87
C LEU A 549 -1.68 -1.72 9.03
N SER A 550 -2.03 -2.24 10.21
CA SER A 550 -2.16 -3.69 10.42
C SER A 550 -3.20 -4.34 9.51
N LYS A 551 -4.16 -3.58 8.96
CA LYS A 551 -5.15 -4.10 8.01
C LYS A 551 -4.57 -4.52 6.67
N LEU A 552 -3.36 -4.06 6.34
CA LEU A 552 -2.61 -4.57 5.18
C LEU A 552 -2.12 -6.02 5.42
N ASN A 553 -2.10 -6.47 6.67
CA ASN A 553 -1.85 -7.87 7.00
C ASN A 553 -3.15 -8.68 6.95
N GLU A 554 -3.38 -9.36 5.84
CA GLU A 554 -4.62 -10.07 5.56
C GLU A 554 -4.71 -11.44 6.25
N THR A 555 -3.58 -11.97 6.71
CA THR A 555 -3.46 -13.26 7.40
C THR A 555 -3.10 -13.12 8.89
N LYS A 556 -3.24 -11.90 9.45
CA LYS A 556 -3.05 -11.52 10.86
C LYS A 556 -1.62 -11.66 11.40
N ASN A 557 -1.01 -12.84 11.35
CA ASN A 557 0.27 -13.13 12.02
C ASN A 557 1.32 -13.76 11.09
N LEU A 558 1.07 -13.77 9.77
CA LEU A 558 1.96 -14.38 8.78
C LEU A 558 2.66 -13.36 7.89
N LEU A 559 2.40 -12.06 8.06
CA LEU A 559 3.08 -11.04 7.26
C LEU A 559 4.53 -10.82 7.70
N PHE A 560 4.76 -10.71 9.02
CA PHE A 560 6.07 -10.41 9.58
C PHE A 560 6.44 -11.37 10.71
N PRO A 561 7.69 -11.87 10.71
CA PRO A 561 8.23 -12.61 11.85
C PRO A 561 8.53 -11.71 13.04
N VAL A 562 7.95 -12.05 14.18
CA VAL A 562 8.12 -11.37 15.47
C VAL A 562 8.27 -12.41 16.60
N PRO A 563 8.88 -12.06 17.75
CA PRO A 563 9.16 -13.02 18.85
C PRO A 563 7.94 -13.78 19.42
#